data_AF-A0A840B094-F1
#
_entry.id   AF-A0A840B094-F1
#
_cell.length_a   1.000
_cell.length_b   1.000
_cell.length_c   1.000
_cell.angle_alpha   90.00
_cell.angle_beta   90.00
_cell.angle_gamma   90.00
#
_symmetry.space_group_name_H-M   'P 1'
#
loop_
_entity.id
_entity.type
_entity.pdbx_description
1 polymer ?
#
loop_
_entity_poly.entity_id
_entity_poly.type
_entity_poly.pdbx_seq_one_letter_code
_entity_poly.pdbx_strand_id
1 'polypeptide(L)'
;MSSVQINRIGLTYGQTFLLIGLGAALWFCAAIILSVIAPMGALEGSMRAVTYALVIPGTVPFIFLVRKLAKLRPDQLFTGIGIATTTALITDGIVIAYFPSVYGSTLPHITNCAAIILWGAGVGMLLASIFNRGAEK
;
A
#
# COMPACT_ATOMS: atom_id res chain seq x y z
N MET A 1 23.05 -21.67 -16.55
CA MET A 1 22.86 -20.60 -15.54
C MET A 1 22.09 -19.47 -16.19
N SER A 2 20.79 -19.36 -15.91
CA SER A 2 19.99 -18.20 -16.38
C SER A 2 20.54 -16.96 -15.66
N SER A 3 21.05 -15.99 -16.43
CA SER A 3 21.45 -14.70 -15.87
C SER A 3 20.19 -14.05 -15.28
N VAL A 4 20.16 -13.91 -13.96
CA VAL A 4 19.10 -13.17 -13.28
C VAL A 4 19.13 -11.75 -13.83
N GLN A 5 18.17 -11.41 -14.69
CA GLN A 5 18.11 -10.07 -15.26
C GLN A 5 17.60 -9.10 -14.19
N ILE A 6 18.54 -8.31 -13.68
CA ILE A 6 18.28 -7.20 -12.76
C ILE A 6 17.90 -6.00 -13.63
N ASN A 7 16.76 -5.39 -13.33
CA ASN A 7 16.30 -4.18 -13.99
C ASN A 7 17.10 -2.94 -13.51
N ARG A 8 16.90 -1.79 -14.17
CA ARG A 8 17.63 -0.55 -13.87
C ARG A 8 17.40 0.01 -12.46
N ILE A 9 16.38 -0.49 -11.75
CA ILE A 9 16.03 -0.06 -10.38
C ILE A 9 16.48 -1.06 -9.32
N GLY A 10 17.33 -2.02 -9.70
CA GLY A 10 17.97 -2.96 -8.78
C GLY A 10 17.08 -4.12 -8.34
N LEU A 11 15.95 -4.36 -9.00
CA LEU A 11 15.02 -5.49 -8.74
C LEU A 11 15.06 -6.49 -9.89
N THR A 12 14.69 -7.74 -9.64
CA THR A 12 14.47 -8.71 -10.74
C THR A 12 13.09 -8.47 -11.38
N TYR A 13 12.91 -8.85 -12.65
CA TYR A 13 11.60 -8.78 -13.30
C TYR A 13 10.52 -9.56 -12.52
N GLY A 14 10.87 -10.74 -11.99
CA GLY A 14 9.97 -11.54 -11.16
C GLY A 14 9.54 -10.80 -9.88
N GLN A 15 10.46 -10.11 -9.22
CA GLN A 15 10.13 -9.27 -8.06
C GLN A 15 9.21 -8.13 -8.46
N THR A 16 9.48 -7.43 -9.58
CA THR A 16 8.62 -6.35 -10.05
C THR A 16 7.19 -6.82 -10.31
N PHE A 17 7.00 -7.93 -11.04
CA PHE A 17 5.66 -8.47 -11.29
C PHE A 17 4.95 -8.88 -9.99
N LEU A 18 5.67 -9.50 -9.07
CA LEU A 18 5.12 -9.91 -7.79
C LEU A 18 4.72 -8.67 -6.96
N LEU A 19 5.52 -7.61 -6.96
CA LEU A 19 5.21 -6.36 -6.26
C LEU A 19 4.00 -5.62 -6.84
N ILE A 20 3.81 -5.65 -8.17
CA ILE A 20 2.60 -5.13 -8.81
C ILE A 20 1.38 -5.91 -8.29
N GLY A 21 1.44 -7.24 -8.33
CA GLY A 21 0.36 -8.08 -7.82
C GLY A 21 0.06 -7.86 -6.33
N LEU A 22 1.10 -7.76 -5.50
CA LEU A 22 0.96 -7.47 -4.08
C LEU A 22 0.39 -6.08 -3.83
N GLY A 23 0.80 -5.06 -4.60
CA GLY A 23 0.26 -3.71 -4.50
C GLY A 23 -1.24 -3.67 -4.73
N ALA A 24 -1.71 -4.29 -5.82
CA ALA A 24 -3.13 -4.41 -6.11
C ALA A 24 -3.89 -5.21 -5.04
N ALA A 25 -3.34 -6.33 -4.57
CA ALA A 25 -3.98 -7.16 -3.54
C ALA A 25 -4.08 -6.43 -2.19
N LEU A 26 -3.01 -5.77 -1.74
CA LEU A 26 -2.99 -5.02 -0.49
C LEU A 26 -3.91 -3.81 -0.53
N TRP A 27 -3.95 -3.10 -1.67
CA TRP A 27 -4.93 -2.05 -1.91
C TRP A 27 -6.36 -2.58 -1.75
N PHE A 28 -6.69 -3.70 -2.40
CA PHE A 28 -8.03 -4.26 -2.35
C PHE A 28 -8.42 -4.64 -0.91
N CYS A 29 -7.51 -5.28 -0.16
CA CYS A 29 -7.73 -5.57 1.25
C CYS A 29 -8.00 -4.29 2.07
N ALA A 30 -7.22 -3.22 1.85
CA ALA A 30 -7.42 -1.95 2.53
C ALA A 30 -8.77 -1.32 2.17
N ALA A 31 -9.14 -1.31 0.89
CA ALA A 31 -10.42 -0.78 0.41
C ALA A 31 -11.61 -1.50 1.06
N ILE A 32 -11.58 -2.84 1.13
CA ILE A 32 -12.64 -3.62 1.78
C ILE A 32 -12.69 -3.36 3.29
N ILE A 33 -11.54 -3.35 3.98
CA ILE A 33 -11.50 -3.05 5.43
C ILE A 33 -12.13 -1.68 5.70
N LEU A 34 -11.73 -0.65 4.94
CA LEU A 34 -12.26 0.70 5.09
C LEU A 34 -13.76 0.78 4.77
N SER A 35 -14.21 0.11 3.71
CA SER A 35 -15.62 0.02 3.35
C SER A 35 -16.48 -0.63 4.44
N VAL A 36 -15.93 -1.63 5.15
CA VAL A 36 -16.62 -2.30 6.26
C VAL A 36 -16.66 -1.44 7.53
N ILE A 37 -15.57 -0.74 7.87
CA ILE A 37 -15.53 0.08 9.10
C ILE A 37 -16.16 1.47 8.91
N ALA A 38 -16.31 1.96 7.68
CA ALA A 38 -16.90 3.27 7.43
C ALA A 38 -18.34 3.40 7.96
N PRO A 39 -19.27 2.46 7.70
CA PRO A 39 -20.61 2.46 8.30
C PRO A 39 -20.63 2.36 9.83
N MET A 40 -19.53 1.90 10.46
CA MET A 40 -19.40 1.82 11.92
C MET A 40 -19.01 3.18 12.55
N GLY A 41 -18.89 4.24 11.75
CA GLY A 41 -18.49 5.59 12.20
C GLY A 41 -16.99 5.76 12.40
N ALA A 42 -16.16 4.77 12.02
CA ALA A 42 -14.70 4.83 12.20
C ALA A 42 -14.04 5.95 11.39
N LEU A 43 -14.71 6.45 10.34
CA LEU A 43 -14.22 7.49 9.45
C LEU A 43 -14.84 8.87 9.70
N GLU A 44 -15.59 9.02 10.80
CA GLU A 44 -16.32 10.24 11.13
C GLU A 44 -15.75 10.94 12.37
N GLY A 45 -15.96 12.26 12.46
CA GLY A 45 -15.60 13.06 13.63
C GLY A 45 -14.18 12.84 14.15
N SER A 46 -14.05 12.64 15.46
CA SER A 46 -12.78 12.35 16.14
C SER A 46 -12.23 10.95 15.85
N MET A 47 -13.11 9.98 15.54
CA MET A 47 -12.71 8.60 15.22
C MET A 47 -11.90 8.53 13.93
N ARG A 48 -12.14 9.44 12.98
CA ARG A 48 -11.29 9.59 11.80
C ARG A 48 -9.82 9.80 12.17
N ALA A 49 -9.53 10.69 13.13
CA ALA A 49 -8.15 10.94 13.55
C ALA A 49 -7.50 9.69 14.17
N VAL A 50 -8.27 8.91 14.94
CA VAL A 50 -7.83 7.61 15.48
C VAL A 50 -7.50 6.64 14.36
N THR A 51 -8.36 6.54 13.33
CA THR A 51 -8.11 5.68 12.16
C THR A 51 -6.83 6.07 11.43
N TYR A 52 -6.60 7.37 11.20
CA TYR A 52 -5.34 7.88 10.61
C TYR A 52 -4.11 7.50 11.45
N ALA A 53 -4.21 7.59 12.77
CA ALA A 53 -3.13 7.21 13.67
C ALA A 53 -2.87 5.70 13.63
N LEU A 54 -3.93 4.87 13.62
CA LEU A 54 -3.84 3.40 13.58
C LEU A 54 -3.29 2.86 12.26
N VAL A 55 -3.42 3.60 11.16
CA VAL A 55 -2.79 3.24 9.87
C VAL A 55 -1.27 3.16 10.02
N ILE A 56 -0.63 3.95 10.89
CA ILE A 56 0.82 3.92 11.08
C ILE A 56 1.30 2.54 11.61
N PRO A 57 0.91 2.08 12.81
CA PRO A 57 1.27 0.75 13.27
C PRO A 57 0.66 -0.36 12.41
N GLY A 58 -0.51 -0.12 11.81
CA GLY A 58 -1.16 -1.07 10.90
C GLY A 58 -0.37 -1.31 9.60
N THR A 59 0.40 -0.33 9.11
CA THR A 59 1.17 -0.44 7.86
C THR A 59 2.48 -1.23 8.03
N VAL A 60 3.07 -1.19 9.23
CA VAL A 60 4.32 -1.89 9.57
C VAL A 60 4.32 -3.38 9.18
N PRO A 61 3.33 -4.21 9.59
CA PRO A 61 3.32 -5.64 9.22
C PRO A 61 3.25 -5.85 7.71
N PHE A 62 2.57 -4.99 6.95
CA PHE A 62 2.48 -5.10 5.50
C PHE A 62 3.81 -4.86 4.81
N ILE A 63 4.62 -3.91 5.30
CA ILE A 63 5.97 -3.68 4.78
C ILE A 63 6.83 -4.94 4.91
N PHE A 64 6.82 -5.57 6.08
CA PHE A 64 7.56 -6.80 6.32
C PHE A 64 6.99 -7.99 5.55
N LEU A 65 5.67 -8.05 5.36
CA LEU A 65 5.02 -9.06 4.53
C LEU A 65 5.47 -8.94 3.07
N VAL A 66 5.42 -7.74 2.49
CA VAL A 66 5.86 -7.50 1.11
C VAL A 66 7.34 -7.86 0.95
N ARG A 67 8.19 -7.42 1.88
CA ARG A 67 9.61 -7.78 1.91
C ARG A 67 9.81 -9.30 1.87
N LYS A 68 9.08 -10.03 2.71
CA LYS A 68 9.18 -11.49 2.82
C LYS A 68 8.70 -12.20 1.55
N LEU A 69 7.54 -11.81 1.02
CA LEU A 69 6.93 -12.45 -0.16
C LEU A 69 7.72 -12.17 -1.44
N ALA A 70 8.14 -10.93 -1.65
CA ALA A 70 8.97 -10.53 -2.79
C ALA A 70 10.47 -10.84 -2.58
N LYS A 71 10.84 -11.44 -1.44
CA LYS A 71 12.23 -11.76 -1.07
C LYS A 71 13.17 -10.57 -1.29
N LEU A 72 12.72 -9.38 -0.89
CA LEU A 72 13.49 -8.15 -1.07
C LEU A 72 14.68 -8.14 -0.13
N ARG A 73 15.83 -7.75 -0.67
CA ARG A 73 16.99 -7.40 0.14
C ARG A 73 16.72 -6.11 0.92
N PRO A 74 17.42 -5.85 2.03
CA PRO A 74 17.21 -4.66 2.85
C PRO A 74 17.36 -3.32 2.10
N ASP A 75 18.22 -3.29 1.08
CA ASP A 75 18.50 -2.13 0.20
C ASP A 75 17.43 -1.89 -0.86
N GLN A 76 16.60 -2.89 -1.12
CA GLN A 76 15.54 -2.87 -2.13
C GLN A 76 14.18 -2.49 -1.54
N LEU A 77 14.08 -2.30 -0.22
CA LEU A 77 12.79 -2.18 0.46
C LEU A 77 12.03 -0.94 -0.01
N PHE A 78 12.69 0.22 -0.06
CA PHE A 78 12.06 1.46 -0.50
C PHE A 78 11.57 1.36 -1.95
N THR A 79 12.42 0.86 -2.85
CA THR A 79 12.07 0.68 -4.27
C THR A 79 10.92 -0.31 -4.42
N GLY A 80 10.96 -1.43 -3.69
CA GLY A 80 9.94 -2.46 -3.77
C GLY A 80 8.57 -1.97 -3.28
N ILE A 81 8.54 -1.30 -2.13
CA ILE A 81 7.33 -0.66 -1.61
C ILE A 81 6.87 0.45 -2.56
N GLY A 82 7.78 1.21 -3.16
CA GLY A 82 7.46 2.22 -4.17
C GLY A 82 6.65 1.66 -5.34
N ILE A 83 7.05 0.50 -5.88
CA ILE A 83 6.29 -0.16 -6.96
C ILE A 83 4.92 -0.60 -6.47
N ALA A 84 4.86 -1.30 -5.34
CA ALA A 84 3.60 -1.80 -4.79
C ALA A 84 2.61 -0.65 -4.49
N THR A 85 3.09 0.43 -3.88
CA THR A 85 2.33 1.64 -3.61
C THR A 85 1.89 2.36 -4.88
N THR A 86 2.75 2.44 -5.90
CA THR A 86 2.38 3.02 -7.20
C THR A 86 1.23 2.24 -7.83
N THR A 87 1.32 0.91 -7.84
CA THR A 87 0.25 0.06 -8.35
C THR A 87 -1.03 0.22 -7.54
N ALA A 88 -0.93 0.27 -6.20
CA ALA A 88 -2.05 0.51 -5.32
C ALA A 88 -2.77 1.83 -5.65
N LEU A 89 -2.04 2.94 -5.77
CA LEU A 89 -2.63 4.27 -6.06
C LEU A 89 -3.25 4.36 -7.46
N ILE A 90 -2.65 3.73 -8.48
CA ILE A 90 -3.25 3.68 -9.82
C ILE A 90 -4.56 2.89 -9.78
N THR A 91 -4.56 1.75 -9.10
CA THR A 91 -5.75 0.91 -8.95
C THR A 91 -6.84 1.65 -8.17
N ASP A 92 -6.47 2.31 -7.08
CA ASP A 92 -7.34 3.16 -6.27
C ASP A 92 -8.03 4.24 -7.11
N GLY A 93 -7.26 5.00 -7.89
CA GLY A 93 -7.80 6.05 -8.75
C GLY A 93 -8.79 5.54 -9.80
N ILE A 94 -8.49 4.40 -10.43
CA ILE A 94 -9.40 3.76 -11.40
C ILE A 94 -10.70 3.33 -10.71
N VAL A 95 -10.61 2.70 -9.55
CA VAL A 95 -11.78 2.17 -8.85
C VAL A 95 -12.64 3.28 -8.27
N ILE A 96 -12.05 4.34 -7.74
CA ILE A 96 -12.81 5.54 -7.31
C ILE A 96 -13.57 6.15 -8.50
N ALA A 97 -12.94 6.23 -9.68
CA ALA A 97 -13.54 6.86 -10.86
C ALA A 97 -14.68 6.04 -11.48
N TYR A 98 -14.51 4.71 -11.58
CA TYR A 98 -15.43 3.86 -12.34
C TYR A 98 -16.28 2.92 -11.46
N PHE A 99 -15.84 2.61 -10.25
CA PHE A 99 -16.49 1.66 -9.34
C PHE A 99 -16.55 2.18 -7.89
N PRO A 100 -17.06 3.41 -7.64
CA PRO A 100 -17.02 4.03 -6.31
C PRO A 100 -17.78 3.24 -5.24
N SER A 101 -18.73 2.40 -5.65
CA SER A 101 -19.51 1.53 -4.75
C SER A 101 -18.67 0.55 -3.94
N VAL A 102 -17.42 0.29 -4.34
CA VAL A 102 -16.47 -0.53 -3.56
C VAL A 102 -16.21 0.10 -2.18
N TYR A 103 -16.17 1.43 -2.09
CA TYR A 103 -15.85 2.15 -0.85
C TYR A 103 -17.07 2.50 0.00
N GLY A 104 -18.25 2.59 -0.61
CA GLY A 104 -19.48 2.92 0.09
C GLY A 104 -20.58 3.45 -0.83
N SER A 105 -21.75 3.69 -0.24
CA SER A 105 -22.94 4.17 -0.94
C SER A 105 -23.10 5.70 -0.89
N THR A 106 -22.29 6.41 -0.10
CA THR A 106 -22.36 7.86 0.08
C THR A 106 -21.04 8.53 -0.26
N LEU A 107 -21.12 9.75 -0.80
CA LEU A 107 -19.92 10.52 -1.19
C LEU A 107 -18.95 10.77 -0.01
N PRO A 108 -19.40 11.07 1.23
CA PRO A 108 -18.49 11.18 2.37
C PRO A 108 -17.75 9.88 2.70
N HIS A 109 -18.39 8.72 2.58
CA HIS A 109 -17.71 7.44 2.82
C HIS A 109 -16.63 7.19 1.76
N ILE A 110 -16.99 7.38 0.49
CA ILE A 110 -16.06 7.18 -0.63
C ILE A 110 -14.84 8.10 -0.48
N THR A 111 -15.04 9.40 -0.20
CA THR A 111 -13.95 10.37 -0.08
C THR A 111 -13.08 10.12 1.15
N ASN A 112 -13.65 9.75 2.31
CA ASN A 112 -12.87 9.43 3.50
C ASN A 112 -12.06 8.13 3.33
N CYS A 113 -12.63 7.10 2.71
CA CYS A 113 -11.91 5.86 2.39
C CYS A 113 -10.71 6.12 1.47
N ALA A 114 -10.94 6.85 0.37
CA ALA A 114 -9.88 7.25 -0.56
C ALA A 114 -8.77 8.06 0.13
N ALA A 115 -9.15 9.03 0.97
CA ALA A 115 -8.19 9.86 1.70
C ALA A 115 -7.32 9.06 2.68
N ILE A 116 -7.88 8.03 3.32
CA ILE A 116 -7.13 7.15 4.23
C ILE A 116 -6.20 6.22 3.46
N ILE A 117 -6.58 5.72 2.29
CA ILE A 117 -5.69 4.92 1.44
C ILE A 117 -4.51 5.76 0.97
N LEU A 118 -4.76 7.00 0.55
CA LEU A 118 -3.70 7.94 0.17
C LEU A 118 -2.75 8.23 1.35
N TRP A 119 -3.31 8.42 2.56
CA TRP A 119 -2.51 8.56 3.78
C TRP A 119 -1.67 7.30 4.05
N GLY A 120 -2.26 6.12 3.97
CA GLY A 120 -1.57 4.83 4.15
C GLY A 120 -0.46 4.62 3.12
N ALA A 121 -0.65 5.03 1.87
CA ALA A 121 0.39 5.02 0.84
C ALA A 121 1.57 5.90 1.25
N GLY A 122 1.32 7.13 1.71
CA GLY A 122 2.37 8.04 2.19
C GLY A 122 3.11 7.48 3.41
N VAL A 123 2.37 6.97 4.40
CA VAL A 123 2.91 6.31 5.59
C VAL A 123 3.77 5.10 5.20
N GLY A 124 3.30 4.27 4.27
CA GLY A 124 4.03 3.10 3.77
C GLY A 124 5.36 3.49 3.14
N MET A 125 5.38 4.54 2.32
CA MET A 125 6.60 5.08 1.72
C MET A 125 7.57 5.62 2.77
N LEU A 126 7.06 6.35 3.77
CA LEU A 126 7.88 6.90 4.86
C LEU A 126 8.48 5.81 5.75
N LEU A 127 7.68 4.83 6.15
CA LEU A 127 8.16 3.70 6.94
C LEU A 127 9.14 2.84 6.13
N ALA A 128 8.89 2.64 4.83
CA ALA A 128 9.81 1.94 3.97
C ALA A 128 11.16 2.66 3.87
N SER A 129 11.20 3.99 3.81
CA SER A 129 12.46 4.74 3.80
C SER A 129 13.22 4.62 5.13
N ILE A 130 12.52 4.64 6.27
CA ILE A 130 13.11 4.43 7.60
C ILE A 130 13.68 3.02 7.74
N PHE A 131 12.99 2.00 7.23
CA PHE A 131 13.42 0.61 7.34
C PHE A 131 14.37 0.16 6.22
N ASN A 132 14.53 0.96 5.17
CA ASN A 132 15.45 0.68 4.07
C ASN A 132 16.88 0.81 4.57
N ARG A 133 17.58 -0.32 4.71
CA ARG A 133 18.98 -0.31 5.12
C ARG A 133 19.84 -0.27 3.87
N GLY A 134 20.91 0.53 3.89
CA GLY A 134 21.88 0.54 2.79
C GLY A 134 22.45 -0.85 2.51
N ALA A 135 22.91 -1.08 1.30
CA ALA A 135 23.68 -2.29 0.99
C ALA A 135 24.90 -2.31 1.93
N GLU A 136 25.01 -3.35 2.77
CA GLU A 136 26.25 -3.58 3.51
C GLU A 136 27.37 -3.76 2.47
N LYS A 137 28.48 -3.02 2.68
CA LYS A 137 29.63 -2.99 1.77
C LYS A 137 30.32 -4.35 1.70
#